data_AF-A0A8T3MGQ2-F1
#
_entry.id   AF-A0A8T3MGQ2-F1
#
_cell.length_a   1.000
_cell.length_b   1.000
_cell.length_c   1.000
_cell.angle_alpha   90.00
_cell.angle_beta   90.00
_cell.angle_gamma   90.00
#
_symmetry.space_group_name_H-M   'P 1'
#
loop_
_entity.id
_entity.type
_entity.pdbx_description
1 polymer ?
#
loop_
_entity_poly.entity_id
_entity_poly.type
_entity_poly.pdbx_seq_one_letter_code
_entity_poly.pdbx_strand_id
1 'polypeptide(L)'
;MLLVPLACGTGGPLGDASPLPAEVDGLPVVTVSAALAAREAGRLGPHAVAGWFSMAPRHPCPAPFGPHGGFREPNPLELYCTLGDWALAELREPVVEVTQQKAPGLSSIEVRGRSMVGPWLQPVFDAAPPQPPDGWPNTWTPFPIVLIGHFGDVRAQNCQPDLVVACLERFVATGIGWPAGGP
;
A
#
# COMPACT_ATOMS: atom_id res chain seq x y z
N MET A 1 -44.14 2.42 21.36
CA MET A 1 -42.75 2.90 21.13
C MET A 1 -41.86 1.67 21.05
N LEU A 2 -41.51 1.23 19.83
CA LEU A 2 -40.59 0.12 19.59
C LEU A 2 -39.25 0.72 19.11
N LEU A 3 -38.18 0.41 19.83
CA LEU A 3 -36.80 0.74 19.45
C LEU A 3 -36.31 -0.31 18.45
N VAL A 4 -35.95 0.13 17.25
CA VAL A 4 -35.24 -0.67 16.24
C VAL A 4 -33.73 -0.49 16.48
N PRO A 5 -32.93 -1.57 16.58
CA PRO A 5 -31.49 -1.43 16.71
C PRO A 5 -30.85 -1.06 15.37
N LEU A 6 -29.90 -0.12 15.40
CA LEU A 6 -29.02 0.18 14.26
C LEU A 6 -28.09 -1.01 14.02
N ALA A 7 -28.22 -1.62 12.85
CA ALA A 7 -27.24 -2.57 12.33
C ALA A 7 -25.97 -1.82 11.89
N CYS A 8 -24.82 -2.33 12.33
CA CYS A 8 -23.50 -1.93 11.83
C CYS A 8 -23.42 -2.28 10.33
N GLY A 9 -23.30 -1.28 9.46
CA GLY A 9 -23.16 -1.49 8.02
C GLY A 9 -21.81 -2.10 7.68
N THR A 10 -21.83 -3.40 7.35
CA THR A 10 -20.72 -4.13 6.73
C THR A 10 -20.57 -3.71 5.26
N GLY A 11 -19.36 -3.31 4.86
CA GLY A 11 -18.85 -3.44 3.49
C GLY A 11 -19.44 -2.50 2.43
N GLY A 12 -18.77 -1.38 2.17
CA GLY A 12 -18.88 -0.74 0.87
C GLY A 12 -18.28 -1.66 -0.21
N PRO A 13 -18.89 -1.77 -1.41
CA PRO A 13 -18.50 -2.76 -2.40
C PRO A 13 -17.18 -2.38 -3.06
N LEU A 14 -16.25 -3.35 -3.09
CA LEU A 14 -15.18 -3.40 -4.06
C LEU A 14 -15.83 -3.48 -5.45
N GLY A 15 -16.01 -2.34 -6.12
CA GLY A 15 -16.74 -2.25 -7.39
C GLY A 15 -16.10 -3.09 -8.49
N ASP A 16 -16.92 -3.88 -9.20
CA ASP A 16 -16.70 -4.65 -10.43
C ASP A 16 -15.44 -5.53 -10.57
N ALA A 17 -14.61 -5.65 -9.53
CA ALA A 17 -13.57 -6.66 -9.45
C ALA A 17 -14.21 -8.03 -9.19
N SER A 18 -13.66 -9.10 -9.79
CA SER A 18 -13.94 -10.48 -9.35
C SER A 18 -13.98 -10.53 -7.82
N PRO A 19 -14.93 -11.28 -7.22
CA PRO A 19 -15.03 -11.35 -5.77
C PRO A 19 -13.67 -11.76 -5.21
N LEU A 20 -13.15 -10.95 -4.28
CA LEU A 20 -11.89 -11.23 -3.63
C LEU A 20 -11.96 -12.61 -2.97
N PRO A 21 -10.86 -13.37 -2.95
CA PRO A 21 -10.81 -14.61 -2.21
C PRO A 21 -11.09 -14.34 -0.72
N ALA A 22 -11.81 -15.25 -0.06
CA ALA A 22 -12.05 -15.17 1.39
C ALA A 22 -10.80 -15.55 2.21
N GLU A 23 -9.93 -16.36 1.62
CA GLU A 23 -8.70 -16.87 2.23
C GLU A 23 -7.61 -16.97 1.15
N VAL A 24 -6.37 -16.69 1.53
CA VAL A 24 -5.19 -16.96 0.71
C VAL A 24 -4.08 -17.54 1.59
N ASP A 25 -3.44 -18.62 1.14
CA ASP A 25 -2.36 -19.30 1.86
C ASP A 25 -2.70 -19.64 3.33
N GLY A 26 -3.95 -20.03 3.59
CA GLY A 26 -4.42 -20.33 4.95
C GLY A 26 -4.70 -19.11 5.82
N LEU A 27 -4.55 -17.89 5.28
CA LEU A 27 -4.81 -16.64 5.98
C LEU A 27 -6.16 -16.06 5.54
N PRO A 28 -7.03 -15.68 6.50
CA PRO A 28 -8.26 -14.96 6.15
C PRO A 28 -7.90 -13.62 5.50
N VAL A 29 -8.56 -13.31 4.38
CA VAL A 29 -8.38 -12.03 3.71
C VAL A 29 -9.13 -10.95 4.48
N VAL A 30 -8.41 -9.93 4.92
CA VAL A 30 -8.94 -8.80 5.69
C VAL A 30 -8.85 -7.50 4.91
N THR A 31 -9.67 -6.52 5.29
CA THR A 31 -9.56 -5.17 4.73
C THR A 31 -8.33 -4.44 5.29
N VAL A 32 -7.92 -3.36 4.62
CA VAL A 32 -6.84 -2.48 5.10
C VAL A 32 -7.14 -1.94 6.50
N SER A 33 -8.35 -1.46 6.76
CA SER A 33 -8.77 -0.99 8.09
C SER A 33 -8.65 -2.07 9.16
N ALA A 34 -9.00 -3.31 8.85
CA ALA A 34 -8.90 -4.42 9.79
C ALA A 34 -7.45 -4.80 10.09
N ALA A 35 -6.57 -4.77 9.08
CA ALA A 35 -5.13 -4.98 9.26
C ALA A 35 -4.49 -3.88 10.14
N LEU A 36 -4.85 -2.61 9.90
CA LEU A 36 -4.44 -1.49 10.75
C LEU A 36 -4.94 -1.65 12.19
N ALA A 37 -6.22 -2.00 12.39
CA ALA A 37 -6.76 -2.24 13.72
C ALA A 37 -6.08 -3.44 14.43
N ALA A 38 -5.66 -4.46 13.68
CA ALA A 38 -4.89 -5.57 14.22
C ALA A 38 -3.50 -5.13 14.70
N ARG A 39 -2.81 -4.27 13.94
CA ARG A 39 -1.55 -3.65 14.34
C ARG A 39 -1.69 -2.86 15.64
N GLU A 40 -2.69 -1.97 15.73
CA GLU A 40 -2.94 -1.16 16.93
C GLU A 40 -3.23 -2.03 18.17
N ALA A 41 -3.81 -3.21 17.95
CA ALA A 41 -4.05 -4.19 19.01
C ALA A 41 -2.84 -5.11 19.31
N GLY A 42 -1.66 -4.84 18.75
CA GLY A 42 -0.45 -5.63 18.96
C GLY A 42 -0.42 -6.98 18.23
N ARG A 43 -1.33 -7.22 17.28
CA ARG A 43 -1.37 -8.46 16.47
C ARG A 43 -0.47 -8.32 15.24
N LEU A 44 0.82 -8.49 15.46
CA LEU A 44 1.89 -8.26 14.48
C LEU A 44 2.17 -9.46 13.55
N GLY A 45 1.42 -10.55 13.69
CA GLY A 45 1.57 -11.75 12.86
C GLY A 45 1.24 -11.55 11.38
N PRO A 46 1.29 -12.62 10.58
CA PRO A 46 0.99 -12.56 9.16
C PRO A 46 -0.48 -12.21 8.89
N HIS A 47 -0.72 -11.39 7.87
CA HIS A 47 -2.03 -10.98 7.37
C HIS A 47 -2.08 -11.10 5.84
N ALA A 48 -3.24 -11.51 5.33
CA ALA A 48 -3.59 -11.35 3.92
C ALA A 48 -4.51 -10.12 3.80
N VAL A 49 -4.01 -9.04 3.21
CA VAL A 49 -4.70 -7.74 3.17
C VAL A 49 -5.16 -7.43 1.76
N ALA A 50 -6.48 -7.29 1.61
CA ALA A 50 -7.11 -6.86 0.39
C ALA A 50 -7.18 -5.33 0.30
N GLY A 51 -6.92 -4.81 -0.89
CA GLY A 51 -7.14 -3.41 -1.21
C GLY A 51 -6.87 -3.08 -2.68
N TRP A 52 -6.86 -1.78 -2.97
CA TRP A 52 -6.52 -1.21 -4.26
C TRP A 52 -5.08 -0.72 -4.24
N PHE A 53 -4.22 -1.40 -4.98
CA PHE A 53 -2.83 -1.02 -5.12
C PHE A 53 -2.64 -0.02 -6.25
N SER A 54 -1.87 1.03 -5.98
CA SER A 54 -1.47 2.02 -6.97
C SER A 54 -0.07 2.52 -6.68
N MET A 55 0.62 2.97 -7.72
CA MET A 55 1.96 3.54 -7.63
C MET A 55 1.97 4.98 -8.15
N ALA A 56 2.85 5.82 -7.63
CA ALA A 56 3.10 7.17 -8.11
C ALA A 56 4.20 7.18 -9.17
N PRO A 57 4.29 8.21 -10.02
CA PRO A 57 5.46 8.45 -10.86
C PRO A 57 6.73 8.50 -10.03
N ARG A 58 7.74 7.76 -10.48
CA ARG A 58 9.07 7.82 -9.87
C ARG A 58 9.53 9.27 -9.88
N HIS A 59 9.83 9.79 -8.70
CA HIS A 59 10.35 11.14 -8.56
C HIS A 59 11.86 11.09 -8.28
N PRO A 60 12.62 12.13 -8.68
CA PRO A 60 14.04 12.20 -8.40
C PRO A 60 14.27 12.20 -6.90
N CYS A 61 15.24 11.39 -6.46
CA CYS A 61 15.52 11.25 -5.05
C CYS A 61 16.87 11.86 -4.69
N PRO A 62 16.96 12.73 -3.66
CA PRO A 62 18.25 13.20 -3.18
C PRO A 62 19.09 12.03 -2.67
N ALA A 63 20.41 12.20 -2.67
CA ALA A 63 21.29 11.19 -2.07
C ALA A 63 21.02 11.06 -0.56
N PRO A 64 20.92 9.83 -0.03
CA PRO A 64 20.74 9.61 1.39
C PRO A 64 22.03 9.96 2.14
N PHE A 65 22.07 11.14 2.74
CA PHE A 65 23.17 11.55 3.61
C PHE A 65 22.87 11.19 5.08
N GLY A 66 23.88 10.73 5.80
CA GLY A 66 23.83 10.50 7.23
C GLY A 66 24.10 11.77 8.06
N PRO A 67 23.97 11.69 9.39
CA PRO A 67 24.14 12.83 10.30
C PRO A 67 25.54 13.49 10.25
N HIS A 68 26.52 12.82 9.63
CA HIS A 68 27.89 13.31 9.46
C HIS A 68 28.23 13.68 8.00
N GLY A 69 27.24 13.84 7.13
CA GLY A 69 27.43 14.26 5.74
C GLY A 69 27.97 13.19 4.79
N GLY A 70 28.24 11.98 5.26
CA GLY A 70 28.58 10.83 4.43
C GLY A 70 27.35 10.20 3.78
N PHE A 71 27.54 9.52 2.64
CA PHE A 71 26.51 8.65 2.07
C PHE A 71 26.14 7.55 3.06
N ARG A 72 24.85 7.28 3.20
CA ARG A 72 24.33 6.14 3.97
C ARG A 72 23.46 5.26 3.08
N GLU A 73 23.43 3.97 3.35
CA GLU A 73 22.44 3.08 2.75
C GLU A 73 21.17 3.09 3.64
N PRO A 74 20.01 3.56 3.15
CA PRO A 74 18.78 3.53 3.93
C PRO A 74 18.32 2.09 4.15
N ASN A 75 17.83 1.80 5.34
CA ASN A 75 17.13 0.54 5.58
C ASN A 75 15.84 0.52 4.74
N PRO A 76 15.49 -0.59 4.07
CA PRO A 76 14.28 -0.68 3.24
C PRO A 76 12.99 -0.25 3.95
N LEU A 77 12.89 -0.46 5.27
CA LEU A 77 11.73 -0.07 6.08
C LEU A 77 11.61 1.43 6.34
N GLU A 78 12.70 2.19 6.18
CA GLU A 78 12.68 3.65 6.33
C GLU A 78 11.85 4.32 5.22
N LEU A 79 11.54 3.60 4.14
CA LEU A 79 10.89 4.12 2.93
C LEU A 79 11.48 5.46 2.54
N TYR A 80 12.81 5.51 2.54
CA TYR A 80 13.55 6.71 2.23
C TYR A 80 13.08 7.22 0.89
N CYS A 81 12.53 8.45 0.87
CA CYS A 81 12.11 9.16 -0.33
C CYS A 81 10.99 8.48 -1.13
N THR A 82 10.85 7.16 -1.05
CA THR A 82 9.77 6.34 -1.60
C THR A 82 8.49 6.44 -0.74
N LEU A 83 8.48 7.34 0.24
CA LEU A 83 7.32 7.63 1.07
C LEU A 83 6.14 8.17 0.23
N GLY A 84 5.19 7.31 -0.10
CA GLY A 84 4.05 7.63 -0.96
C GLY A 84 4.24 7.26 -2.42
N ASP A 85 5.30 6.53 -2.78
CA ASP A 85 5.47 6.02 -4.15
C ASP A 85 4.49 4.90 -4.49
N TRP A 86 3.89 4.27 -3.50
CA TRP A 86 2.84 3.28 -3.67
C TRP A 86 2.03 3.14 -2.40
N ALA A 87 0.80 2.67 -2.56
CA ALA A 87 -0.11 2.44 -1.46
C ALA A 87 -1.05 1.27 -1.77
N LEU A 88 -1.49 0.60 -0.72
CA LEU A 88 -2.65 -0.29 -0.75
C LEU A 88 -3.79 0.41 0.00
N ALA A 89 -4.74 0.98 -0.76
CA ALA A 89 -5.88 1.70 -0.21
C ALA A 89 -7.09 0.77 -0.03
N GLU A 90 -7.94 1.04 0.97
CA GLU A 90 -9.20 0.30 1.11
C GLU A 90 -10.20 0.66 -0.01
N LEU A 91 -10.22 1.93 -0.38
CA LEU A 91 -11.05 2.48 -1.45
C LEU A 91 -10.28 2.48 -2.77
N ARG A 92 -11.01 2.55 -3.90
CA ARG A 92 -10.43 2.63 -5.24
C ARG A 92 -9.88 4.04 -5.51
N GLU A 93 -8.81 4.38 -4.81
CA GLU A 93 -8.18 5.70 -4.81
C GLU A 93 -6.71 5.57 -5.24
N PRO A 94 -6.22 6.43 -6.14
CA PRO A 94 -4.81 6.44 -6.50
C PRO A 94 -3.97 7.08 -5.41
N VAL A 95 -2.71 6.66 -5.30
CA VAL A 95 -1.76 7.25 -4.33
C VAL A 95 -1.52 8.74 -4.61
N VAL A 96 -1.55 9.12 -5.90
CA VAL A 96 -1.48 10.50 -6.38
C VAL A 96 -2.49 10.72 -7.50
N GLU A 97 -3.02 11.93 -7.60
CA GLU A 97 -3.79 12.34 -8.78
C GLU A 97 -2.82 12.64 -9.93
N VAL A 98 -3.03 11.97 -11.08
CA VAL A 98 -2.19 12.17 -12.26
C VAL A 98 -3.03 12.74 -13.39
N THR A 99 -2.65 13.92 -13.88
CA THR A 99 -3.20 14.50 -15.11
C THR A 99 -2.17 14.35 -16.22
N GLN A 100 -2.50 13.54 -17.24
CA GLN A 100 -1.66 13.42 -18.42
C GLN A 100 -2.13 14.40 -19.49
N GLN A 101 -1.26 15.32 -19.90
CA GLN A 101 -1.51 16.18 -21.04
C GLN A 101 -0.75 15.61 -22.24
N LYS A 102 -1.46 15.38 -23.35
CA LYS A 102 -0.91 14.83 -24.59
C LYS A 102 -1.07 15.85 -25.71
N ALA A 103 0.03 16.27 -26.31
CA ALA A 103 0.08 17.10 -27.51
C ALA A 103 0.93 16.41 -28.60
N PRO A 104 0.81 16.76 -29.89
CA PRO A 104 1.67 16.20 -30.93
C PRO A 104 3.17 16.42 -30.59
N GLY A 105 3.91 15.32 -30.39
CA GLY A 105 5.33 15.36 -30.03
C GLY A 105 5.63 15.64 -28.55
N LEU A 106 4.63 15.78 -27.68
CA LEU A 106 4.83 16.05 -26.25
C LEU A 106 3.83 15.28 -25.38
N SER A 107 4.33 14.59 -24.36
CA SER A 107 3.52 14.09 -23.26
C SER A 107 4.06 14.68 -21.96
N SER A 108 3.23 15.40 -21.21
CA SER A 108 3.55 15.82 -19.85
C SER A 108 2.65 15.11 -18.84
N ILE A 109 3.21 14.86 -17.67
CA ILE A 109 2.50 14.27 -16.54
C ILE A 109 2.54 15.31 -15.44
N GLU A 110 1.37 15.77 -15.01
CA GLU A 110 1.21 16.60 -13.83
C GLU A 110 0.78 15.69 -12.68
N VAL A 111 1.60 15.64 -11.64
CA VAL A 111 1.29 14.94 -10.40
C VAL A 111 0.73 15.95 -9.42
N ARG A 112 -0.51 15.75 -9.03
CA ARG A 112 -1.16 16.46 -7.92
C ARG A 112 -0.97 15.63 -6.65
N GLY A 113 -1.17 16.27 -5.50
CA GLY A 113 -0.89 15.70 -4.18
C GLY A 113 -1.59 14.35 -3.91
N ARG A 114 -1.42 13.83 -2.69
CA ARG A 114 -2.07 12.57 -2.31
C ARG A 114 -3.59 12.67 -2.46
N SER A 115 -4.17 11.64 -3.08
CA SER A 115 -5.62 11.55 -3.33
C SER A 115 -6.39 10.72 -2.31
N MET A 116 -5.69 9.97 -1.43
CA MET A 116 -6.33 8.98 -0.57
C MET A 116 -7.03 9.63 0.62
N VAL A 117 -8.33 9.34 0.78
CA VAL A 117 -9.17 9.79 1.89
C VAL A 117 -9.42 8.63 2.87
N GLY A 118 -9.52 7.41 2.35
CA GLY A 118 -9.78 6.22 3.14
C GLY A 118 -8.55 5.67 3.88
N PRO A 119 -8.72 4.59 4.67
CA PRO A 119 -7.62 3.83 5.24
C PRO A 119 -6.68 3.30 4.14
N TRP A 120 -5.37 3.40 4.36
CA TRP A 120 -4.36 2.91 3.43
C TRP A 120 -3.13 2.38 4.17
N LEU A 121 -2.43 1.44 3.54
CA LEU A 121 -1.12 0.96 3.95
C LEU A 121 -0.07 1.44 2.97
N GLN A 122 1.13 1.68 3.49
CA GLN A 122 2.32 1.80 2.68
C GLN A 122 3.15 0.52 2.81
N PRO A 123 2.94 -0.48 1.93
CA PRO A 123 3.69 -1.72 2.02
C PRO A 123 5.17 -1.47 1.74
N VAL A 124 6.06 -2.18 2.42
CA VAL A 124 7.46 -2.36 2.00
C VAL A 124 7.54 -3.74 1.38
N PHE A 125 8.10 -3.86 0.17
CA PHE A 125 8.19 -5.15 -0.51
C PHE A 125 9.55 -5.80 -0.25
N ASP A 126 9.54 -7.05 0.19
CA ASP A 126 10.76 -7.87 0.29
C ASP A 126 11.26 -8.33 -1.09
N ALA A 127 10.38 -8.27 -2.10
CA ALA A 127 10.67 -8.53 -3.50
C ALA A 127 10.38 -7.28 -4.35
N ALA A 128 10.37 -7.43 -5.67
CA ALA A 128 9.90 -6.36 -6.56
C ALA A 128 8.43 -6.01 -6.26
N PRO A 129 8.03 -4.73 -6.29
CA PRO A 129 6.64 -4.35 -6.11
C PRO A 129 5.76 -4.95 -7.22
N PRO A 130 4.47 -5.22 -6.93
CA PRO A 130 3.52 -5.72 -7.90
C PRO A 130 3.52 -4.87 -9.14
N GLN A 131 3.61 -5.51 -10.30
CA GLN A 131 3.36 -4.84 -11.57
C GLN A 131 1.86 -4.91 -11.86
N PRO A 132 1.29 -3.86 -12.50
CA PRO A 132 -0.09 -3.93 -12.95
C PRO A 132 -0.25 -5.07 -13.97
N PRO A 133 -1.45 -5.68 -14.07
CA PRO A 133 -1.69 -6.71 -15.08
C PRO A 133 -1.49 -6.17 -16.50
N ASP A 134 -1.20 -7.09 -17.44
CA ASP A 134 -1.07 -6.74 -18.85
C ASP A 134 -2.33 -6.04 -19.37
N GLY A 135 -2.14 -5.00 -20.18
CA GLY A 135 -3.23 -4.20 -20.75
C GLY A 135 -3.77 -3.09 -19.84
N TRP A 136 -3.25 -2.93 -18.62
CA TRP A 136 -3.61 -1.80 -17.76
C TRP A 136 -3.02 -0.49 -18.29
N PRO A 137 -3.75 0.63 -18.15
CA PRO A 137 -3.39 1.89 -18.78
C PRO A 137 -2.10 2.52 -18.20
N ASN A 138 -1.79 2.25 -16.93
CA ASN A 138 -0.56 2.67 -16.25
C ASN A 138 -0.51 2.15 -14.79
N THR A 139 0.64 2.34 -14.16
CA THR A 139 0.92 2.01 -12.75
C THR A 139 0.20 2.89 -11.72
N TRP A 140 -0.36 4.03 -12.13
CA TRP A 140 -1.09 4.96 -11.25
C TRP A 140 -2.59 4.65 -11.14
N THR A 141 -3.11 3.79 -12.02
CA THR A 141 -4.51 3.36 -11.96
C THR A 141 -4.66 2.27 -10.89
N PRO A 142 -5.50 2.46 -9.86
CA PRO A 142 -5.63 1.48 -8.79
C PRO A 142 -6.19 0.14 -9.27
N PHE A 143 -5.55 -0.96 -8.88
CA PHE A 143 -5.99 -2.33 -9.17
C PHE A 143 -6.19 -3.16 -7.90
N PRO A 144 -7.17 -4.08 -7.88
CA PRO A 144 -7.46 -4.88 -6.71
C PRO A 144 -6.38 -5.95 -6.52
N ILE A 145 -5.86 -6.11 -5.30
CA ILE A 145 -4.85 -7.12 -4.99
C ILE A 145 -5.05 -7.62 -3.56
N VAL A 146 -4.54 -8.83 -3.28
CA VAL A 146 -4.30 -9.29 -1.91
C VAL A 146 -2.78 -9.36 -1.68
N LEU A 147 -2.28 -8.58 -0.73
CA LEU A 147 -0.89 -8.64 -0.28
C LEU A 147 -0.79 -9.53 0.95
N ILE A 148 0.21 -10.41 0.97
CA ILE A 148 0.56 -11.21 2.15
C ILE A 148 1.77 -10.55 2.80
N GLY A 149 1.73 -10.38 4.12
CA GLY A 149 2.78 -9.70 4.85
C GLY A 149 2.57 -9.67 6.36
N HIS A 150 3.40 -8.89 7.05
CA HIS A 150 3.36 -8.78 8.52
C HIS A 150 3.72 -7.35 8.99
N PHE A 151 3.44 -7.07 10.27
CA PHE A 151 3.89 -5.85 10.95
C PHE A 151 5.01 -6.18 11.94
N GLY A 152 5.69 -5.18 12.50
CA GLY A 152 6.67 -5.39 13.57
C GLY A 152 7.92 -6.15 13.12
N ASP A 153 8.34 -5.94 11.87
CA ASP A 153 9.51 -6.59 11.30
C ASP A 153 10.78 -6.29 12.11
N VAL A 154 11.55 -7.33 12.44
CA VAL A 154 12.75 -7.22 13.28
C VAL A 154 13.84 -6.33 12.67
N ARG A 155 13.85 -6.18 11.34
CA ARG A 155 14.78 -5.28 10.64
C ARG A 155 14.54 -3.81 10.99
N ALA A 156 13.40 -3.47 11.62
CA ALA A 156 13.15 -2.12 12.12
C ALA A 156 14.17 -1.69 13.19
N GLN A 157 14.83 -2.64 13.87
CA GLN A 157 15.94 -2.37 14.80
C GLN A 157 17.17 -1.77 14.10
N ASN A 158 17.28 -1.96 12.78
CA ASN A 158 18.36 -1.41 11.95
C ASN A 158 17.95 -0.08 11.28
N CYS A 159 16.79 0.48 11.59
CA CYS A 159 16.43 1.83 11.16
C CYS A 159 17.17 2.88 11.99
N GLN A 160 17.23 4.11 11.48
CA GLN A 160 17.65 5.25 12.31
C GLN A 160 16.84 5.31 13.62
N PRO A 161 17.44 5.71 14.76
CA PRO A 161 16.76 5.69 16.07
C PRO A 161 15.42 6.44 16.10
N ASP A 162 15.31 7.54 15.36
CA ASP A 162 14.09 8.35 15.23
C ASP A 162 13.04 7.73 14.30
N LEU A 163 13.42 6.73 13.49
CA LEU A 163 12.55 6.05 12.53
C LEU A 163 12.10 4.66 12.99
N VAL A 164 12.65 4.11 14.08
CA VAL A 164 12.35 2.74 14.54
C VAL A 164 10.85 2.48 14.69
N VAL A 165 10.11 3.41 15.30
CA VAL A 165 8.65 3.28 15.49
C VAL A 165 7.94 3.26 14.13
N ALA A 166 8.27 4.19 13.24
CA ALA A 166 7.69 4.23 11.90
C ALA A 166 8.04 2.97 11.08
N CYS A 167 9.23 2.41 11.26
CA CYS A 167 9.65 1.16 10.64
C CYS A 167 8.87 -0.06 11.17
N LEU A 168 8.65 -0.14 12.49
CA LEU A 168 7.85 -1.21 13.11
C LEU A 168 6.39 -1.19 12.65
N GLU A 169 5.88 -0.01 12.34
CA GLU A 169 4.51 0.20 11.85
C GLU A 169 4.31 -0.15 10.37
N ARG A 170 5.40 -0.41 9.62
CA ARG A 170 5.31 -0.78 8.20
C ARG A 170 4.73 -2.18 8.05
N PHE A 171 3.85 -2.29 7.06
CA PHE A 171 3.43 -3.59 6.56
C PHE A 171 4.49 -4.10 5.58
N VAL A 172 5.20 -5.16 5.94
CA VAL A 172 6.17 -5.81 5.06
C VAL A 172 5.45 -6.83 4.22
N ALA A 173 5.26 -6.53 2.93
CA ALA A 173 4.69 -7.43 1.96
C ALA A 173 5.74 -8.45 1.49
N THR A 174 5.49 -9.71 1.80
CA THR A 174 6.34 -10.87 1.46
C THR A 174 5.85 -11.60 0.21
N GLY A 175 4.61 -11.35 -0.23
CA GLY A 175 4.04 -11.98 -1.41
C GLY A 175 2.77 -11.33 -1.93
N ILE A 176 2.39 -11.73 -3.14
CA ILE A 176 1.10 -11.42 -3.76
C ILE A 176 0.26 -12.68 -3.67
N GLY A 177 -0.78 -12.62 -2.85
CA GLY A 177 -1.68 -13.74 -2.64
C GLY A 177 -2.72 -13.90 -3.74
N TRP A 178 -3.06 -12.80 -4.42
CA TRP A 178 -4.04 -12.79 -5.50
C TRP A 178 -3.80 -11.57 -6.40
N PRO A 179 -3.36 -11.75 -7.66
CA PRO A 179 -3.23 -10.64 -8.61
C PRO A 179 -4.61 -10.23 -9.16
N ALA A 180 -4.75 -8.95 -9.51
CA ALA A 180 -5.95 -8.41 -10.12
C ALA A 180 -6.39 -9.24 -11.34
N GLY A 181 -7.51 -9.97 -11.22
CA GLY A 181 -8.15 -10.69 -12.33
C GLY A 181 -8.19 -12.22 -12.20
N GLY A 182 -7.59 -12.79 -11.16
CA GLY A 182 -7.56 -14.25 -10.96
C GLY A 182 -6.25 -14.90 -11.44
N PRO A 183 -6.08 -16.22 -11.21
CA PRO A 183 -4.95 -16.99 -11.73
C PRO A 183 -4.93 -17.09 -13.26
#